data_AF-A0A358XLP8-F1
#
_entry.id   AF-A0A358XLP8-F1
#
_cell.length_a   1.000
_cell.length_b   1.000
_cell.length_c   1.000
_cell.angle_alpha   90.00
_cell.angle_beta   90.00
_cell.angle_gamma   90.00
#
_symmetry.space_group_name_H-M   'P 1'
#
loop_
_entity.id
_entity.type
_entity.pdbx_description
1 polymer ?
#
loop_
_entity_poly.entity_id
_entity_poly.type
_entity_poly.pdbx_seq_one_letter_code
_entity_poly.pdbx_strand_id
1 'polypeptide(L)'
;PLKALSSINISSRPVKRNSGRELRLEDLRAISFVTSWSQLKQNIPGFYGVGTALQWAEKNNLWKDVQQLYVSSGFFQTLIDNCMMSMTKSNFDITAYMKD
;
A
#
# COMPACT_ATOMS: atom_id res chain seq x y z
N PRO A 1 1.51 -6.61 13.99
CA PRO A 1 1.05 -5.20 14.09
C PRO A 1 -0.45 -5.02 14.31
N LEU A 2 -1.33 -5.61 13.48
CA LEU A 2 -2.79 -5.41 13.57
C LEU A 2 -3.40 -5.79 14.92
N LYS A 3 -3.04 -6.95 15.48
CA LYS A 3 -3.48 -7.39 16.81
C LYS A 3 -3.00 -6.41 17.89
N ALA A 4 -1.73 -5.99 17.83
CA ALA A 4 -1.18 -5.00 18.74
C ALA A 4 -1.91 -3.65 18.62
N LEU A 5 -2.12 -3.11 17.40
CA LEU A 5 -2.88 -1.88 17.15
C LEU A 5 -4.30 -1.91 17.73
N SER A 6 -4.93 -3.08 17.82
CA SER A 6 -6.24 -3.22 18.45
C SER A 6 -6.22 -3.23 19.98
N SER A 7 -5.06 -3.51 20.60
CA SER A 7 -4.90 -3.53 22.06
C SER A 7 -4.31 -2.24 22.64
N ILE A 8 -3.72 -1.37 21.82
CA ILE A 8 -3.15 -0.08 22.28
C ILE A 8 -4.20 1.03 22.18
N ASN A 9 -4.29 1.85 23.23
CA ASN A 9 -5.29 2.91 23.34
C ASN A 9 -4.89 4.19 22.56
N ILE A 10 -4.60 4.03 21.27
CA ILE A 10 -4.10 5.11 20.38
C ILE A 10 -5.19 5.65 19.47
N SER A 11 -6.28 4.89 19.24
CA SER A 11 -7.38 5.29 18.37
C SER A 11 -8.65 5.56 19.16
N SER A 12 -9.31 6.68 18.91
CA SER A 12 -10.65 6.98 19.45
C SER A 12 -11.75 6.12 18.84
N ARG A 13 -11.45 5.41 17.74
CA ARG A 13 -12.40 4.65 16.94
C ARG A 13 -11.98 3.17 16.92
N PRO A 14 -12.93 2.22 16.98
CA PRO A 14 -12.59 0.80 16.94
C PRO A 14 -11.90 0.42 15.62
N VAL A 15 -10.86 -0.42 15.72
CA VAL A 15 -10.03 -0.86 14.58
C VAL A 15 -10.82 -1.71 13.57
N LYS A 16 -11.86 -2.40 14.03
CA LYS A 16 -12.73 -3.29 13.25
C LYS A 16 -14.20 -2.85 13.31
N ARG A 17 -14.99 -3.20 12.30
CA ARG A 17 -16.43 -2.90 12.24
C ARG A 17 -17.29 -3.86 13.10
N ASN A 18 -16.88 -5.12 13.25
CA ASN A 18 -17.60 -6.14 14.02
C ASN A 18 -16.75 -6.69 15.19
N SER A 19 -17.32 -6.71 16.40
CA SER A 19 -16.61 -7.05 17.65
C SER A 19 -16.39 -8.55 17.87
N GLY A 20 -17.18 -9.43 17.24
CA GLY A 20 -17.26 -10.85 17.63
C GLY A 20 -16.57 -11.90 16.73
N ARG A 21 -15.92 -11.54 15.62
CA ARG A 21 -15.24 -12.50 14.71
C ARG A 21 -13.72 -12.31 14.68
N GLU A 22 -13.02 -13.36 14.23
CA GLU A 22 -11.58 -13.33 13.91
C GLU A 22 -11.24 -12.13 13.01
N LEU A 23 -10.04 -11.58 13.20
CA LEU A 23 -9.52 -10.47 12.42
C LEU A 23 -9.37 -10.87 10.96
N ARG A 24 -10.30 -10.42 10.10
CA ARG A 24 -10.19 -10.53 8.65
C ARG A 24 -9.76 -9.20 8.05
N LEU A 25 -8.97 -9.26 6.97
CA LEU A 25 -8.50 -8.06 6.27
C LEU A 25 -9.64 -7.20 5.73
N GLU A 26 -10.74 -7.84 5.31
CA GLU A 26 -11.96 -7.20 4.80
C GLU A 26 -12.74 -6.39 5.85
N ASP A 27 -12.58 -6.72 7.13
CA ASP A 27 -13.30 -6.08 8.25
C ASP A 27 -12.53 -4.88 8.85
N LEU A 28 -11.32 -4.61 8.35
CA LEU A 28 -10.46 -3.51 8.80
C LEU A 28 -10.89 -2.17 8.21
N ARG A 29 -10.84 -1.12 9.03
CA ARG A 29 -10.98 0.24 8.53
C ARG A 29 -9.75 0.66 7.74
N ALA A 30 -9.94 1.50 6.71
CA ALA A 30 -8.86 1.96 5.84
C ALA A 30 -7.65 2.53 6.62
N ILE A 31 -7.89 3.35 7.65
CA ILE A 31 -6.82 3.88 8.51
C ILE A 31 -6.05 2.74 9.20
N SER A 32 -6.76 1.82 9.85
CA SER A 32 -6.13 0.68 10.53
C SER A 32 -5.35 -0.22 9.59
N PHE A 33 -5.86 -0.43 8.38
CA PHE A 33 -5.19 -1.18 7.33
C PHE A 33 -3.90 -0.50 6.90
N VAL A 34 -3.96 0.76 6.44
CA VAL A 34 -2.78 1.51 5.97
C VAL A 34 -1.73 1.68 7.07
N THR A 35 -2.14 2.05 8.30
CA THR A 35 -1.23 2.21 9.44
C THR A 35 -0.45 0.93 9.73
N SER A 36 -1.06 -0.24 9.56
CA SER A 36 -0.38 -1.52 9.80
C SER A 36 0.78 -1.76 8.84
N TRP A 37 0.60 -1.41 7.56
CA TRP A 37 1.66 -1.52 6.54
C TRP A 37 2.75 -0.46 6.71
N SER A 38 2.38 0.74 7.16
CA SER A 38 3.36 1.79 7.47
C SER A 38 4.20 1.47 8.69
N GLN A 39 3.62 0.85 9.73
CA GLN A 39 4.38 0.36 10.89
C GLN A 39 5.40 -0.72 10.52
N LEU A 40 5.07 -1.58 9.54
CA LEU A 40 5.99 -2.56 8.99
C LEU A 40 7.04 -1.96 8.06
N LYS A 41 7.00 -0.65 7.80
CA LYS A 41 7.85 0.01 6.80
C LYS A 41 7.71 -0.61 5.40
N GLN A 42 6.58 -1.20 5.05
CA GLN A 42 6.38 -1.79 3.71
C GLN A 42 5.51 -0.95 2.79
N ASN A 43 4.54 -0.20 3.34
CA ASN A 43 3.61 0.69 2.61
C ASN A 43 2.98 0.09 1.32
N ILE A 44 2.79 -1.23 1.26
CA ILE A 44 2.28 -1.98 0.09
C ILE A 44 1.04 -1.32 -0.54
N PRO A 45 0.02 -0.87 0.21
CA PRO A 45 -1.19 -0.32 -0.40
C PRO A 45 -0.96 0.92 -1.28
N GLY A 46 0.14 1.64 -1.11
CA GLY A 46 0.42 2.85 -1.88
C GLY A 46 0.98 2.61 -3.29
N PHE A 47 1.33 1.37 -3.65
CA PHE A 47 1.88 1.04 -4.97
C PHE A 47 1.48 -0.36 -5.49
N TYR A 48 0.70 -1.11 -4.73
CA TYR A 48 0.24 -2.45 -5.12
C TYR A 48 -0.50 -2.43 -6.48
N GLY A 49 -0.11 -3.33 -7.37
CA GLY A 49 -0.69 -3.48 -8.72
C GLY A 49 -0.09 -2.56 -9.79
N VAL A 50 0.53 -1.42 -9.42
CA VAL A 50 1.12 -0.48 -10.40
C VAL A 50 2.25 -1.13 -11.18
N GLY A 51 3.17 -1.83 -10.50
CA GLY A 51 4.26 -2.54 -11.17
C GLY A 51 3.77 -3.63 -12.14
N THR A 52 2.70 -4.35 -11.79
CA THR A 52 2.08 -5.35 -12.67
C THR A 52 1.48 -4.72 -13.92
N ALA A 53 0.77 -3.60 -13.77
CA ALA A 53 0.19 -2.86 -14.89
C ALA A 53 1.28 -2.29 -15.82
N LEU A 54 2.35 -1.74 -15.25
CA LEU A 54 3.50 -1.22 -16.01
C LEU A 54 4.24 -2.33 -16.77
N GLN A 55 4.45 -3.49 -16.13
CA GLN A 55 5.04 -4.64 -16.80
C GLN A 55 4.16 -5.15 -17.95
N TRP A 56 2.83 -5.14 -17.78
CA TRP A 56 1.93 -5.50 -18.87
C TRP A 56 2.05 -4.52 -20.04
N ALA A 57 2.11 -3.21 -19.77
CA ALA A 57 2.29 -2.20 -20.82
C ALA A 57 3.62 -2.38 -21.58
N GLU A 58 4.71 -2.67 -20.86
CA GLU A 58 6.02 -2.97 -21.44
C GLU A 58 5.96 -4.19 -22.37
N LYS A 59 5.37 -5.31 -21.90
CA LYS A 59 5.22 -6.55 -22.69
C LYS A 59 4.37 -6.39 -23.95
N ASN A 60 3.49 -5.39 -23.98
CA ASN A 60 2.62 -5.09 -25.13
C ASN A 60 3.15 -3.95 -26.01
N ASN A 61 4.41 -3.54 -25.85
CA ASN A 61 5.05 -2.44 -26.59
C ASN A 61 4.38 -1.06 -26.41
N LEU A 62 3.65 -0.86 -25.30
CA LEU A 62 2.95 0.39 -24.98
C LEU A 62 3.80 1.33 -24.11
N TRP A 63 5.09 1.06 -23.93
CA TRP A 63 5.93 1.82 -23.02
C TRP A 63 6.03 3.31 -23.39
N LYS A 64 6.11 3.60 -24.69
CA LYS A 64 6.12 4.99 -25.18
C LYS A 64 4.82 5.72 -24.82
N ASP A 65 3.68 5.04 -24.87
CA ASP A 65 2.39 5.63 -24.51
C ASP A 65 2.31 5.92 -23.01
N VAL A 66 2.86 5.02 -22.18
CA VAL A 66 2.97 5.25 -20.73
C VAL A 66 3.85 6.46 -20.41
N GLN A 67 5.01 6.58 -21.07
CA GLN A 67 5.89 7.74 -20.91
C GLN A 67 5.21 9.03 -21.37
N GLN A 68 4.51 8.99 -22.50
CA GLN A 68 3.75 10.12 -23.01
C GLN A 68 2.62 10.52 -22.06
N LEU A 69 1.91 9.55 -21.48
CA LEU A 69 0.85 9.78 -20.50
C LEU A 69 1.39 10.43 -19.23
N TYR A 70 2.58 10.03 -18.78
CA TYR A 70 3.27 10.64 -17.64
C TYR A 70 3.61 12.11 -17.86
N VAL A 71 4.04 12.48 -19.06
CA VAL A 71 4.36 13.88 -19.38
C VAL A 71 3.11 14.72 -19.67
N SER A 72 2.09 14.13 -20.28
CA SER A 72 0.90 14.86 -20.77
C SER A 72 -0.25 14.95 -19.76
N SER A 73 -0.32 14.06 -18.77
CA SER A 73 -1.41 14.02 -17.80
C SER A 73 -0.91 14.25 -16.38
N GLY A 74 -1.24 15.42 -15.81
CA GLY A 74 -0.91 15.74 -14.41
C GLY A 74 -1.54 14.78 -13.40
N PHE A 75 -2.70 14.18 -13.74
CA PHE A 75 -3.30 13.13 -12.91
C PHE A 75 -2.43 11.87 -12.88
N PHE A 76 -2.01 11.38 -14.04
CA PHE A 76 -1.19 10.17 -14.13
C PHE A 76 0.20 10.40 -13.52
N GLN A 77 0.79 11.56 -13.77
CA GLN A 77 2.03 11.99 -13.11
C GLN A 77 1.89 11.93 -11.59
N THR A 78 0.87 12.58 -11.04
CA THR A 78 0.63 12.62 -9.58
C THR A 78 0.40 11.22 -9.01
N LEU A 79 -0.29 10.34 -9.75
CA LEU A 79 -0.49 8.95 -9.34
C LEU A 79 0.84 8.21 -9.21
N ILE A 80 1.69 8.27 -10.25
CA ILE A 80 2.99 7.61 -10.28
C ILE A 80 3.93 8.21 -9.22
N ASP A 81 3.93 9.53 -9.04
CA ASP A 81 4.72 10.22 -8.01
C ASP A 81 4.34 9.77 -6.59
N ASN A 82 3.04 9.63 -6.31
CA ASN A 82 2.58 9.11 -5.03
C ASN A 82 3.03 7.66 -4.79
N CYS A 83 3.00 6.82 -5.83
CA CYS A 83 3.53 5.47 -5.75
C CYS A 83 5.03 5.47 -5.48
N MET A 84 5.80 6.29 -6.20
CA MET A 84 7.24 6.45 -5.97
C MET A 84 7.54 6.91 -4.54
N MET A 85 6.84 7.92 -4.03
CA MET A 85 6.98 8.38 -2.65
C MET A 85 6.65 7.27 -1.63
N SER A 86 5.64 6.44 -1.90
CA SER A 86 5.31 5.31 -1.02
C SER A 86 6.43 4.27 -1.00
N MET A 87 7.00 3.97 -2.18
CA MET A 87 8.12 3.05 -2.33
C MET A 87 9.39 3.56 -1.63
N THR A 88 9.73 4.85 -1.72
CA THR A 88 10.92 5.41 -1.05
C THR A 88 10.84 5.36 0.47
N LYS A 89 9.63 5.34 1.04
CA LYS A 89 9.40 5.20 2.49
C LYS A 89 9.42 3.74 2.96
N SER A 90 9.57 2.80 2.02
CA SER A 90 9.50 1.36 2.27
C SER A 90 10.89 0.73 2.44
N ASN A 91 11.02 -0.21 3.36
CA ASN A 91 12.22 -0.97 3.67
C ASN A 91 11.80 -2.38 4.09
N PHE A 92 12.01 -3.33 3.18
CA PHE A 92 11.64 -4.73 3.40
C PHE A 92 12.65 -5.47 4.28
N ASP A 93 13.91 -5.05 4.28
CA ASP A 93 15.01 -5.67 5.02
C ASP A 93 14.72 -5.69 6.52
N ILE A 94 14.13 -4.61 7.05
CA ILE A 94 13.71 -4.51 8.46
C ILE A 94 12.73 -5.61 8.84
N THR A 95 11.93 -6.11 7.90
CA THR A 95 10.92 -7.16 8.14
C THR A 95 11.29 -8.50 7.53
N ALA A 96 12.46 -8.64 6.92
CA ALA A 96 12.85 -9.84 6.21
C ALA A 96 12.89 -11.08 7.13
N TYR A 97 13.25 -10.89 8.40
CA TYR A 97 13.27 -11.95 9.41
C TYR A 97 11.88 -12.51 9.77
N MET A 98 10.80 -11.81 9.41
CA MET A 98 9.42 -12.26 9.68
C MET A 98 8.87 -13.20 8.60
N LYS A 99 9.69 -13.55 7.60
CA LYS A 99 9.30 -14.42 6.48
C LYS A 99 9.14 -15.88 6.91
N ASP A 100 9.86 -16.28 7.96
CA ASP A 100 9.88 -17.63 8.54
C ASP A 100 9.00 -17.72 9.80
#